data_AF-A0A963HP41-F1
#
_entry.id   AF-A0A963HP41-F1
#
_cell.length_a   1.000
_cell.length_b   1.000
_cell.length_c   1.000
_cell.angle_alpha   90.00
_cell.angle_beta   90.00
_cell.angle_gamma   90.00
#
_symmetry.space_group_name_H-M   'P 1'
#
loop_
_entity.id
_entity.type
_entity.pdbx_description
1 polymer ?
#
loop_
_entity_poly.entity_id
_entity_poly.type
_entity_poly.pdbx_seq_one_letter_code
_entity_poly.pdbx_strand_id
1 'polypeptide(L)'
;VGLIPGLGDAIGAVISTHILNQAAQLGAPKSLLIRMGFNIGLDALLGIIPIIGDLTDFVFKANHRNVQLLNAYLEKPGKATLHSRLFIGSMGFLLLGTVLLIGFFGILLIRWLRLSVQGG
;
A
#
# COMPACT_ATOMS: atom_id res chain seq x y z
N VAL A 1 -14.69 -18.53 14.86
CA VAL A 1 -15.56 -19.22 13.87
C VAL A 1 -16.59 -18.21 13.37
N GLY A 2 -16.60 -17.69 12.16
CA GLY A 2 -15.60 -17.63 11.10
C GLY A 2 -15.79 -16.29 10.39
N LEU A 3 -14.69 -15.57 10.15
CA LEU A 3 -14.68 -14.61 9.05
C LEU A 3 -14.78 -15.46 7.80
N ILE A 4 -15.82 -15.27 6.99
CA ILE A 4 -15.82 -15.80 5.63
C ILE A 4 -14.52 -15.28 5.01
N PRO A 5 -13.59 -16.16 4.60
CA PRO A 5 -12.34 -15.74 3.96
C PRO A 5 -12.69 -14.80 2.79
N GLY A 6 -12.14 -13.58 2.79
CA GLY A 6 -12.40 -12.55 1.77
C GLY A 6 -13.52 -11.54 2.09
N LEU A 7 -14.34 -11.75 3.12
CA LEU A 7 -15.40 -10.78 3.47
C LEU A 7 -14.82 -9.49 4.08
N GLY A 8 -13.79 -9.63 4.91
CA GLY A 8 -13.03 -8.49 5.45
C GLY A 8 -12.36 -7.68 4.34
N ASP A 9 -11.78 -8.37 3.35
CA ASP A 9 -11.14 -7.75 2.19
C ASP A 9 -12.15 -6.99 1.32
N ALA A 10 -13.35 -7.57 1.10
CA ALA A 10 -14.41 -6.93 0.33
C ALA A 10 -14.94 -5.67 1.02
N ILE A 11 -15.23 -5.73 2.32
CA ILE A 11 -15.71 -4.57 3.09
C ILE A 11 -14.62 -3.48 3.12
N GLY A 12 -13.36 -3.89 3.35
CA GLY A 12 -12.23 -2.97 3.35
C GLY A 12 -12.00 -2.29 1.99
N ALA A 13 -12.13 -3.04 0.89
CA ALA A 13 -12.02 -2.50 -0.46
C ALA A 13 -13.13 -1.48 -0.75
N VAL A 14 -14.37 -1.75 -0.33
CA VAL A 14 -15.50 -0.82 -0.52
C VAL A 14 -15.26 0.49 0.24
N ILE A 15 -14.87 0.43 1.51
CA ILE A 15 -14.61 1.63 2.33
C ILE A 15 -13.45 2.45 1.73
N SER A 16 -12.37 1.76 1.37
CA SER A 16 -11.16 2.39 0.80
C SER A 16 -11.45 3.09 -0.52
N THR A 17 -12.21 2.42 -1.40
CA THR A 17 -12.64 2.97 -2.69
C THR A 17 -13.57 4.15 -2.50
N HIS A 18 -14.50 4.09 -1.54
CA HIS A 18 -15.42 5.18 -1.26
C HIS A 18 -14.69 6.45 -0.78
N ILE A 19 -13.70 6.32 0.10
CA ILE A 19 -12.88 7.46 0.56
C ILE A 19 -12.07 8.07 -0.60
N LEU A 20 -11.48 7.24 -1.45
CA LEU A 20 -10.72 7.70 -2.62
C LEU A 20 -11.64 8.41 -3.64
N ASN A 21 -12.83 7.86 -3.90
CA ASN A 21 -13.81 8.46 -4.79
C ASN A 21 -14.33 9.80 -4.27
N GLN A 22 -14.59 9.92 -2.97
CA GLN A 22 -14.98 11.21 -2.38
C GLN A 22 -13.87 12.25 -2.56
N ALA A 23 -12.60 11.90 -2.32
CA ALA A 23 -11.49 12.81 -2.57
C ALA A 23 -11.42 13.26 -4.04
N ALA A 24 -11.66 12.34 -4.98
CA ALA A 24 -11.69 12.67 -6.41
C ALA A 24 -12.85 13.61 -6.76
N GLN A 25 -14.05 13.37 -6.21
CA GLN A 25 -15.23 14.24 -6.40
C GLN A 25 -15.01 15.64 -5.81
N LEU A 26 -14.25 15.75 -4.72
CA LEU A 26 -13.85 17.02 -4.11
C LEU A 26 -12.75 17.77 -4.89
N GLY A 27 -12.31 17.24 -6.04
CA GLY A 27 -11.30 17.88 -6.88
C GLY A 27 -9.88 17.75 -6.34
N ALA A 28 -9.60 16.76 -5.49
CA ALA A 28 -8.27 16.52 -4.97
C ALA A 28 -7.23 16.36 -6.11
N PRO A 29 -6.03 16.94 -5.97
CA PRO A 29 -5.01 16.83 -6.99
C PRO A 29 -4.56 15.38 -7.16
N LYS A 30 -4.16 15.01 -8.39
CA LYS A 30 -3.72 13.63 -8.73
C LYS A 30 -2.63 13.11 -7.78
N SER A 31 -1.74 13.98 -7.29
CA SER A 31 -0.72 13.62 -6.30
C SER A 31 -1.31 13.10 -4.98
N LEU A 32 -2.40 13.70 -4.50
CA LEU A 32 -3.08 13.28 -3.29
C LEU A 32 -3.78 11.94 -3.50
N LEU A 33 -4.48 11.79 -4.63
CA LEU A 33 -5.16 10.54 -4.99
C LEU A 33 -4.18 9.37 -5.13
N ILE A 34 -3.03 9.58 -5.78
CA ILE A 34 -1.96 8.58 -5.89
C ILE A 34 -1.44 8.19 -4.50
N ARG A 35 -1.27 9.16 -3.59
CA ARG A 35 -0.83 8.91 -2.22
C ARG A 35 -1.86 8.11 -1.42
N MET A 36 -3.13 8.44 -1.57
CA MET A 36 -4.22 7.70 -0.93
C MET A 36 -4.31 6.26 -1.45
N GLY A 37 -4.20 6.08 -2.76
CA GLY A 37 -4.15 4.75 -3.39
C GLY A 37 -2.94 3.92 -2.96
N PHE A 38 -1.78 4.56 -2.79
CA PHE A 38 -0.59 3.87 -2.30
C PHE A 38 -0.74 3.36 -0.87
N ASN A 39 -1.32 4.15 0.05
CA ASN A 39 -1.57 3.69 1.42
C ASN A 39 -2.45 2.42 1.43
N ILE A 40 -3.49 2.40 0.59
CA ILE A 40 -4.37 1.23 0.43
C ILE A 40 -3.59 0.03 -0.10
N GLY A 41 -2.80 0.23 -1.17
CA GLY A 41 -2.00 -0.85 -1.77
C GLY A 41 -0.92 -1.40 -0.84
N LEU A 42 -0.25 -0.54 -0.07
CA LEU A 42 0.79 -0.94 0.87
C LEU A 42 0.21 -1.76 2.03
N ASP A 43 -0.87 -1.28 2.64
CA ASP A 43 -1.51 -1.98 3.75
C ASP A 43 -2.16 -3.31 3.26
N ALA A 44 -2.66 -3.38 2.02
CA ALA A 44 -3.11 -4.64 1.39
C ALA A 44 -1.96 -5.64 1.17
N LEU A 45 -0.78 -5.18 0.74
CA LEU A 45 0.41 -6.04 0.61
C LEU A 45 0.88 -6.57 1.97
N LEU A 46 0.80 -5.75 3.02
CA LEU A 46 1.15 -6.16 4.38
C LEU A 46 0.12 -7.15 4.95
N GLY A 47 -1.16 -6.99 4.64
CA GLY A 47 -2.24 -7.88 5.06
C GLY A 47 -2.19 -9.28 4.41
N ILE A 48 -1.47 -9.44 3.30
CA ILE A 48 -1.23 -10.77 2.67
C ILE A 48 -0.22 -11.59 3.49
N ILE A 49 0.57 -10.97 4.37
CA ILE A 49 1.60 -11.64 5.17
C ILE A 49 0.93 -12.31 6.39
N PRO A 50 0.88 -13.66 6.47
CA PRO A 50 0.12 -14.37 7.52
C PRO A 50 0.60 -14.13 8.95
N ILE A 51 1.86 -13.69 9.09
CA ILE A 51 2.52 -13.42 10.36
C ILE A 51 2.03 -12.07 10.95
N ILE A 52 1.52 -11.16 10.12
CA ILE A 52 1.05 -9.83 10.54
C ILE A 52 -0.48 -9.89 10.65
N GLY A 53 -0.94 -10.40 11.80
CA GLY A 53 -2.21 -11.13 11.92
C GLY A 53 -3.53 -10.36 12.01
N ASP A 54 -3.73 -9.20 11.39
CA ASP A 54 -5.09 -8.62 11.32
C ASP A 54 -5.34 -7.73 10.10
N LEU A 55 -5.92 -8.33 9.05
CA LEU A 55 -6.39 -7.62 7.85
C LEU A 55 -7.32 -6.45 8.18
N THR A 56 -8.12 -6.58 9.23
CA THR A 56 -9.08 -5.55 9.64
C THR A 56 -8.35 -4.30 10.12
N ASP A 57 -7.39 -4.45 11.03
CA ASP A 57 -6.57 -3.35 11.54
C ASP A 57 -5.82 -2.64 10.40
N PHE A 58 -5.26 -3.38 9.44
CA PHE A 58 -4.58 -2.80 8.27
C PHE A 58 -5.50 -1.92 7.42
N VAL A 59 -6.70 -2.42 7.12
CA VAL A 59 -7.71 -1.68 6.35
C VAL A 59 -8.11 -0.39 7.08
N PHE A 60 -8.39 -0.45 8.38
CA PHE A 60 -8.77 0.74 9.15
C PHE A 60 -7.64 1.77 9.22
N LYS A 61 -6.39 1.30 9.38
CA LYS A 61 -5.21 2.17 9.40
C LYS A 61 -4.98 2.89 8.07
N ALA A 62 -5.15 2.20 6.93
CA ALA A 62 -5.07 2.78 5.59
C ALA A 62 -6.08 3.91 5.41
N ASN A 63 -7.34 3.62 5.78
CA ASN A 63 -8.46 4.54 5.66
C ASN A 63 -8.29 5.77 6.55
N HIS A 64 -7.82 5.59 7.78
CA HIS A 64 -7.56 6.70 8.69
C HIS A 64 -6.49 7.67 8.14
N ARG A 65 -5.37 7.15 7.62
CA ARG A 65 -4.33 7.96 6.98
C ARG A 65 -4.87 8.73 5.77
N ASN A 66 -5.73 8.10 4.97
CA ASN A 66 -6.33 8.72 3.79
C ASN A 66 -7.31 9.84 4.14
N VAL A 67 -8.12 9.66 5.18
CA VAL A 67 -9.00 10.72 5.70
C VAL A 67 -8.17 11.89 6.26
N GLN A 68 -7.10 11.62 7.00
CA GLN A 68 -6.19 12.67 7.47
C GLN A 68 -5.56 13.46 6.32
N LEU A 69 -5.13 12.78 5.26
CA LEU A 69 -4.57 13.41 4.06
C LEU A 69 -5.61 14.29 3.35
N LEU A 70 -6.84 13.81 3.23
CA LEU A 70 -7.94 14.57 2.65
C LEU A 70 -8.27 15.81 3.51
N ASN A 71 -8.39 15.66 4.82
CA ASN A 71 -8.65 16.77 5.74
C ASN A 71 -7.54 17.83 5.69
N ALA A 72 -6.27 17.41 5.71
CA ALA A 72 -5.14 18.32 5.58
C ALA A 72 -5.15 19.09 4.25
N TYR A 73 -5.61 18.45 3.17
CA TYR A 73 -5.81 19.12 1.88
C TYR A 73 -6.95 20.14 1.92
N LEU A 74 -8.09 19.78 2.51
CA LEU A 74 -9.24 20.68 2.64
C LEU A 74 -8.93 21.89 3.52
N GLU A 75 -8.12 21.73 4.57
CA GLU A 75 -7.68 22.83 5.42
C GLU A 75 -6.71 23.80 4.73
N LYS A 76 -5.77 23.27 3.93
CA LYS A 76 -4.71 24.07 3.27
C LYS A 76 -4.40 23.56 1.85
N PRO A 77 -5.24 23.90 0.85
CA PRO A 77 -5.11 23.37 -0.51
C PRO A 77 -3.76 23.70 -1.20
N GLY A 78 -3.18 24.87 -0.87
CA GLY A 78 -1.96 25.38 -1.51
C GLY A 78 -0.64 24.72 -1.08
N LYS A 79 -0.61 23.91 -0.01
CA LYS A 79 0.63 23.26 0.48
C LYS A 79 0.84 21.85 -0.07
N ALA A 80 -0.16 21.28 -0.75
CA ALA A 80 -0.14 19.89 -1.20
C ALA A 80 0.86 19.57 -2.32
N THR A 81 1.44 20.57 -2.97
CA THR A 81 2.34 20.38 -4.14
C THR A 81 3.82 20.29 -3.78
N LEU A 82 4.29 20.96 -2.71
CA LEU A 82 5.73 21.02 -2.38
C LEU A 82 6.25 19.74 -1.72
N HIS A 83 5.52 19.17 -0.75
CA HIS A 83 5.86 17.87 -0.15
C HIS A 83 5.59 16.67 -1.10
N SER A 84 4.89 16.91 -2.21
CA SER A 84 4.48 15.85 -3.14
C SER A 84 5.65 15.24 -3.92
N ARG A 85 6.70 16.01 -4.23
CA ARG A 85 7.80 15.52 -5.07
C ARG A 85 8.74 14.57 -4.33
N LEU A 86 9.11 14.92 -3.10
CA LEU A 86 9.95 14.07 -2.25
C LEU A 86 9.22 12.78 -1.86
N PHE A 87 7.91 12.87 -1.60
CA PHE A 87 7.12 11.68 -1.30
C PHE A 87 7.04 10.73 -2.51
N ILE A 88 6.72 11.24 -3.71
CA ILE A 88 6.71 10.43 -4.95
C ILE A 88 8.11 9.85 -5.23
N GLY A 89 9.18 10.62 -5.02
CA GLY A 89 10.55 10.14 -5.16
C GLY A 89 10.90 9.02 -4.16
N SER A 90 10.56 9.19 -2.89
CA SER A 90 10.74 8.16 -1.86
C SER A 90 9.93 6.90 -2.15
N MET A 91 8.75 7.06 -2.75
CA MET A 91 7.89 5.96 -3.18
C MET A 91 8.52 5.13 -4.29
N GLY A 92 9.05 5.82 -5.31
CA GLY A 92 9.75 5.18 -6.42
C GLY A 92 10.98 4.43 -5.94
N PHE A 93 11.74 5.03 -5.01
CA PHE A 93 12.91 4.41 -4.41
C PHE A 93 12.55 3.17 -3.58
N LEU A 94 11.50 3.24 -2.76
CA LEU A 94 11.02 2.10 -1.97
C LEU A 94 10.57 0.96 -2.88
N LEU A 95 9.71 1.23 -3.87
CA LEU A 95 9.24 0.21 -4.82
C LEU A 95 10.40 -0.45 -5.56
N LEU A 96 11.36 0.34 -6.03
CA LEU A 96 12.56 -0.17 -6.69
C LEU A 96 13.37 -1.07 -5.74
N GLY A 97 13.59 -0.63 -4.50
CA GLY A 97 14.28 -1.41 -3.48
C GLY A 97 13.60 -2.76 -3.20
N THR A 98 12.27 -2.77 -3.07
CA THR A 98 11.49 -3.99 -2.84
C THR A 98 11.61 -4.97 -4.01
N VAL A 99 11.49 -4.49 -5.25
CA VAL A 99 11.63 -5.31 -6.46
C VAL A 99 13.03 -5.91 -6.56
N LEU A 100 14.07 -5.12 -6.28
CA LEU A 100 15.45 -5.59 -6.29
C LEU A 100 15.71 -6.66 -5.22
N LEU A 101 15.16 -6.49 -4.01
CA LEU A 101 15.28 -7.48 -2.94
C LEU A 101 14.60 -8.80 -3.32
N ILE A 102 13.36 -8.76 -3.84
CA ILE A 102 12.65 -9.96 -4.28
C ILE A 102 13.44 -10.68 -5.37
N GLY A 103 13.94 -9.95 -6.37
CA GLY A 103 14.76 -10.51 -7.44
C GLY A 103 16.07 -11.13 -6.91
N PHE A 104 16.76 -10.44 -6.00
CA PHE A 104 17.98 -10.93 -5.37
C PHE A 104 17.75 -12.22 -4.59
N PHE A 105 16.73 -12.28 -3.74
CA PHE A 105 16.36 -13.49 -3.00
C PHE A 105 15.95 -14.63 -3.93
N GLY A 106 15.21 -14.34 -5.01
CA GLY A 106 14.84 -15.34 -6.02
C GLY A 106 16.07 -15.96 -6.69
N ILE A 107 17.06 -15.13 -7.06
CA ILE A 107 18.32 -15.62 -7.66
C ILE A 107 19.10 -16.48 -6.66
N LEU A 108 19.19 -16.07 -5.40
CA LEU A 108 19.85 -16.85 -4.35
C LEU A 108 19.17 -18.21 -4.14
N LEU A 109 17.84 -18.24 -4.12
CA LEU A 109 17.07 -19.47 -3.98
C LEU A 109 17.34 -20.43 -5.16
N ILE A 110 17.32 -19.91 -6.40
CA ILE A 110 17.63 -20.71 -7.60
C ILE A 110 19.06 -21.25 -7.54
N ARG A 111 20.03 -20.42 -7.12
CA ARG A 111 21.42 -20.86 -6.94
C ARG A 111 21.54 -21.96 -5.90
N TRP A 112 20.89 -21.78 -4.74
CA TRP A 112 20.91 -22.77 -3.66
C TRP A 112 20.28 -24.10 -4.08
N LEU A 113 19.15 -24.06 -4.79
CA LEU A 113 18.50 -25.25 -5.34
C LEU A 113 19.42 -25.99 -6.32
N ARG A 114 20.10 -25.26 -7.22
CA ARG A 114 21.02 -25.86 -8.18
C ARG A 114 22.20 -26.56 -7.50
N LEU A 115 22.79 -25.95 -6.47
CA LEU A 115 23.90 -26.54 -5.71
C LEU A 115 23.45 -27.77 -4.92
N SER A 116 22.23 -27.74 -4.38
CA SER A 116 21.66 -28.86 -3.60
C SER A 116 21.37 -30.08 -4.49
N VAL A 117 21.03 -29.87 -5.77
CA VAL A 117 20.81 -30.96 -6.75
C VAL A 117 22.11 -31.54 -7.29
N GLN A 118 23.20 -30.76 -7.35
CA GLN A 118 24.50 -31.22 -7.86
C GLN A 118 25.39 -31.88 -6.79
N GLY A 119 25.10 -31.64 -5.51
CA GLY A 119 25.85 -32.19 -4.38
C GLY A 119 25.30 -33.50 -3.81
N GLY A 120 24.38 -34.17 -4.50
CA GLY A 120 23.75 -35.43 -4.10
C GLY A 120 24.07 -36.58 -5.05
#